data_AF-A0A8S9ZKX4-F1
#
_entry.id   AF-A0A8S9ZKX4-F1
#
_cell.length_a   1.000
_cell.length_b   1.000
_cell.length_c   1.000
_cell.angle_alpha   90.00
_cell.angle_beta   90.00
_cell.angle_gamma   90.00
#
_symmetry.space_group_name_H-M   'P 1'
#
loop_
_entity.id
_entity.type
_entity.pdbx_description
1 polymer ?
#
loop_
_entity_poly.entity_id
_entity_poly.type
_entity_poly.pdbx_seq_one_letter_code
_entity_poly.pdbx_strand_id
1 'polypeptide(L)'
;MKRLMSKNVPYLITGSSWWKKPLYYNPVVHPLNKGPDFSFWMVVSQQLLQQWSWKGGKNMLNIIIFKRVFCHLKWAMSSSGSSSQAGVEEKIILVLNPLNNETEEVVLSDDNTLDFSTLDHAFPGAYGLKFTHPISHRQQYVKFNKDKEVFLAPNSGWKGKTFNLVFYSNILNNSISDRHERREYLYKQIEKTPFSDEPDHLPSIEYMKTFLFHIKEENFNSWVTCVDPHFFATYLHHTHRKYKRGNSITVYSYDGTTVYDTVVCFIDEELDLILLNSSTKIMDVFPICEDYTRKGSRLKMIGKSSEDNTPCCVYGYLYKEEIIREPEEYGPFMVGKMDNISVEYGTAVFDMHGLYGVYIAMPETFGCYREQNHANSKHFEGLILPVKELEIYMTKYLYKKGRNQSFLLIRLKLCSPQSISATVTPNSDIALIPNTFASLK
;
A
#
# COMPACT_ATOMS: atom_id res chain seq x y z
N MET A 1 -44.13 50.72 -14.57
CA MET A 1 -45.03 51.49 -13.68
C MET A 1 -45.92 50.52 -12.90
N LYS A 2 -45.98 50.67 -11.55
CA LYS A 2 -46.93 50.10 -10.55
C LYS A 2 -47.06 48.55 -10.51
N ARG A 3 -46.57 47.77 -9.52
CA ARG A 3 -46.53 47.80 -8.03
C ARG A 3 -47.87 47.49 -7.33
N LEU A 4 -47.94 46.30 -6.71
CA LEU A 4 -48.71 45.84 -5.53
C LEU A 4 -48.11 44.44 -5.18
N MET A 5 -47.26 44.20 -4.15
CA MET A 5 -47.45 44.16 -2.68
C MET A 5 -48.72 43.38 -2.29
N SER A 6 -48.79 42.37 -1.40
CA SER A 6 -47.95 41.79 -0.32
C SER A 6 -48.66 40.48 0.14
N LYS A 7 -48.04 39.46 0.75
CA LYS A 7 -47.83 39.27 2.21
C LYS A 7 -47.16 37.89 2.47
N ASN A 8 -46.02 37.87 3.15
CA ASN A 8 -45.79 37.38 4.53
C ASN A 8 -45.54 35.86 4.69
N VAL A 9 -44.26 35.48 4.79
CA VAL A 9 -43.80 34.35 5.61
C VAL A 9 -42.48 34.78 6.29
N PRO A 10 -42.31 34.61 7.62
CA PRO A 10 -41.20 35.19 8.36
C PRO A 10 -39.93 34.34 8.28
N TYR A 11 -38.79 35.04 8.18
CA TYR A 11 -37.46 34.52 8.42
C TYR A 11 -37.28 34.13 9.89
N LEU A 12 -36.81 32.91 10.14
CA LEU A 12 -36.27 32.49 11.42
C LEU A 12 -34.75 32.67 11.38
N ILE A 13 -34.29 33.76 11.99
CA ILE A 13 -32.90 33.96 12.41
C ILE A 13 -32.85 33.61 13.91
N THR A 14 -32.08 32.59 14.25
CA THR A 14 -31.53 32.34 15.58
C THR A 14 -30.10 31.84 15.32
N GLY A 15 -29.01 32.45 15.78
CA GLY A 15 -28.79 33.01 17.10
C GLY A 15 -27.74 32.17 17.82
N SER A 16 -26.46 32.42 17.47
CA SER A 16 -25.21 32.30 18.24
C SER A 16 -25.14 31.48 19.55
N SER A 17 -24.12 30.60 19.65
CA SER A 17 -23.35 30.21 20.86
C SER A 17 -22.03 29.57 20.38
N TRP A 18 -20.86 30.23 20.38
CA TRP A 18 -19.86 30.43 21.45
C TRP A 18 -19.34 29.15 22.14
N TRP A 19 -18.03 29.15 22.44
CA TRP A 19 -17.10 28.08 22.91
C TRP A 19 -16.51 27.19 21.78
N LYS A 20 -15.22 26.94 21.59
CA LYS A 20 -13.92 27.27 22.23
C LYS A 20 -12.83 27.13 21.15
N LYS A 21 -11.95 28.12 20.96
CA LYS A 21 -10.67 27.93 20.26
C LYS A 21 -9.64 27.36 21.26
N PRO A 22 -8.82 26.35 20.90
CA PRO A 22 -7.70 25.95 21.75
C PRO A 22 -6.60 27.02 21.72
N LEU A 23 -6.21 27.47 22.92
CA LEU A 23 -5.02 28.28 23.18
C LEU A 23 -3.77 27.46 22.85
N TYR A 24 -2.99 27.90 21.87
CA TYR A 24 -1.62 27.42 21.69
C TYR A 24 -0.73 28.09 22.75
N TYR A 25 -0.24 27.28 23.68
CA TYR A 25 0.78 27.68 24.65
C TYR A 25 2.16 27.46 24.01
N ASN A 26 2.94 28.53 23.89
CA ASN A 26 4.30 28.52 23.34
C ASN A 26 5.29 28.78 24.48
N PRO A 27 6.00 27.77 25.03
CA PRO A 27 7.07 28.04 25.97
C PRO A 27 8.33 28.46 25.21
N VAL A 28 8.60 29.77 25.26
CA VAL A 28 9.90 30.36 24.95
C VAL A 28 10.93 29.79 25.93
N VAL A 29 11.89 29.02 25.42
CA VAL A 29 13.06 28.57 26.18
C VAL A 29 14.20 29.55 25.92
N HIS A 30 14.63 30.27 26.97
CA HIS A 30 15.89 31.03 26.95
C HIS A 30 17.07 30.11 27.31
N PRO A 31 18.23 30.28 26.65
CA PRO A 31 19.41 29.45 26.93
C PRO A 31 20.08 29.89 28.23
N LEU A 32 20.26 28.96 29.17
CA LEU A 32 21.15 29.15 30.31
C LEU A 32 22.57 28.75 29.90
N ASN A 33 23.40 29.76 29.70
CA ASN A 33 24.86 29.66 29.79
C ASN A 33 25.26 29.20 31.20
N LYS A 34 25.93 28.05 31.30
CA LYS A 34 27.00 27.72 32.28
C LYS A 34 27.43 26.26 32.06
N GLY A 35 28.70 26.06 31.70
CA GLY A 35 29.30 24.75 31.49
C GLY A 35 29.50 23.96 32.80
N PRO A 36 29.81 22.65 32.72
CA PRO A 36 30.14 21.87 33.89
C PRO A 36 31.65 21.57 33.97
N ASP A 37 32.30 22.11 35.00
CA ASP A 37 33.45 21.45 35.64
C ASP A 37 32.91 20.77 36.90
N PHE A 38 32.76 19.44 36.88
CA PHE A 38 32.77 18.61 38.09
C PHE A 38 33.24 17.20 37.75
N SER A 39 34.44 16.89 38.23
CA SER A 39 35.06 15.58 38.27
C SER A 39 34.48 14.75 39.42
N PHE A 40 34.09 13.51 39.14
CA PHE A 40 33.76 12.51 40.17
C PHE A 40 34.89 11.47 40.27
N TRP A 41 35.56 11.47 41.42
CA TRP A 41 36.36 10.35 41.91
C TRP A 41 35.44 9.20 42.30
N MET A 42 35.70 8.01 41.77
CA MET A 42 35.02 6.79 42.20
C MET A 42 36.04 5.87 42.87
N VAL A 43 36.02 5.85 44.21
CA VAL A 43 36.74 4.88 45.04
C VAL A 43 35.94 3.57 45.01
N VAL A 44 36.44 2.57 44.30
CA VAL A 44 35.89 1.20 44.35
C VAL A 44 36.60 0.47 45.49
N SER A 45 35.84 0.10 46.54
CA SER A 45 36.37 -0.72 47.63
C SER A 45 36.53 -2.18 47.18
N GLN A 46 37.66 -2.78 47.52
CA GLN A 46 38.09 -4.14 47.14
C GLN A 46 37.25 -5.30 47.74
N GLN A 47 36.14 -5.03 48.43
CA GLN A 47 35.40 -6.07 49.17
C GLN A 47 34.34 -6.83 48.37
N LEU A 48 34.00 -6.43 47.14
CA LEU A 48 33.00 -7.12 46.31
C LEU A 48 33.58 -8.16 45.33
N LEU A 49 34.91 -8.24 45.18
CA LEU A 49 35.57 -9.15 44.23
C LEU A 49 35.91 -10.54 44.81
N GLN A 50 35.69 -10.80 46.11
CA GLN A 50 36.03 -12.09 46.73
C GLN A 50 34.85 -13.01 47.04
N GLN A 51 33.59 -12.62 46.80
CA GLN A 51 32.43 -13.49 47.08
C GLN A 51 31.83 -14.22 45.87
N TRP A 52 32.38 -14.07 44.66
CA TRP A 52 31.79 -14.66 43.43
C TRP A 52 32.63 -15.79 42.81
N SER A 53 33.51 -16.41 43.60
CA SER A 53 34.17 -17.66 43.25
C SER A 53 33.62 -18.78 44.13
N TRP A 54 32.40 -19.23 43.84
CA TRP A 54 31.93 -20.60 44.10
C TRP A 54 30.47 -20.76 43.65
N LYS A 55 30.30 -21.17 42.38
CA LYS A 55 29.42 -22.26 41.93
C LYS A 55 29.46 -22.31 40.41
N GLY A 56 29.87 -23.47 39.91
CA GLY A 56 29.99 -23.74 38.48
C GLY A 56 28.65 -23.63 37.76
N GLY A 57 28.67 -22.93 36.63
CA GLY A 57 27.57 -22.83 35.70
C GLY A 57 28.01 -22.01 34.49
N LYS A 58 28.15 -22.67 33.33
CA LYS A 58 28.54 -22.05 32.06
C LYS A 58 27.58 -20.90 31.72
N ASN A 59 28.05 -19.66 31.74
CA ASN A 59 27.30 -18.51 31.23
C ASN A 59 28.10 -17.79 30.13
N MET A 60 27.55 -17.85 28.91
CA MET A 60 28.05 -17.24 27.67
C MET A 60 28.05 -15.69 27.70
N LEU A 61 27.47 -15.09 28.75
CA LEU A 61 27.34 -13.65 28.94
C LEU A 61 28.68 -12.95 29.25
N ASN A 62 29.61 -13.65 29.89
CA ASN A 62 30.87 -13.06 30.35
C ASN A 62 31.89 -12.85 29.21
N ILE A 63 31.76 -13.60 28.10
CA ILE A 63 32.60 -13.43 26.90
C ILE A 63 32.19 -12.18 26.11
N ILE A 64 30.91 -11.80 26.16
CA ILE A 64 30.37 -10.61 25.46
C ILE A 64 30.82 -9.32 26.16
N ILE A 65 30.85 -9.32 27.49
CA ILE A 65 31.30 -8.16 28.27
C ILE A 65 32.82 -7.95 28.11
N PHE A 66 33.61 -9.03 28.08
CA PHE A 66 35.06 -8.93 27.87
C PHE A 66 35.45 -8.46 26.44
N LYS A 67 34.69 -8.84 25.41
CA LYS A 67 34.88 -8.32 24.04
C LYS A 67 34.52 -6.84 23.91
N ARG A 68 33.46 -6.38 24.59
CA ARG A 68 33.01 -4.97 24.55
C ARG A 68 34.02 -4.00 25.17
N VAL A 69 34.65 -4.39 26.29
CA VAL A 69 35.67 -3.56 26.94
C VAL A 69 36.95 -3.46 26.08
N PHE A 70 37.31 -4.54 25.37
CA PHE A 70 38.50 -4.54 24.50
C PHE A 70 38.32 -3.70 23.22
N CYS A 71 37.11 -3.64 22.66
CA CYS A 71 36.82 -2.79 21.49
C CYS A 71 36.86 -1.30 21.81
N HIS A 72 36.37 -0.87 22.98
CA HIS A 72 36.45 0.55 23.38
C HIS A 72 37.88 1.00 23.71
N LEU A 73 38.71 0.13 24.29
CA LEU A 73 40.11 0.44 24.57
C LEU A 73 40.98 0.54 23.31
N LYS A 74 40.67 -0.25 22.26
CA LYS A 74 41.38 -0.17 20.97
C LYS A 74 41.02 1.10 20.19
N TRP A 75 39.80 1.62 20.36
CA TRP A 75 39.34 2.86 19.71
C TRP A 75 39.89 4.13 20.39
N ALA A 76 40.01 4.12 21.72
CA ALA A 76 40.59 5.23 22.49
C ALA A 76 42.10 5.40 22.28
N MET A 77 42.82 4.36 21.84
CA MET A 77 44.26 4.46 21.55
C MET A 77 44.59 4.88 20.11
N SER A 78 43.63 4.86 19.17
CA SER A 78 43.85 5.29 17.78
C SER A 78 43.55 6.77 17.54
N SER A 79 43.05 7.50 18.54
CA SER A 79 42.54 8.88 18.40
C SER A 79 43.48 9.98 18.92
N SER A 80 44.77 9.66 19.14
CA SER A 80 45.79 10.66 19.51
C SER A 80 46.85 10.83 18.43
N GLY A 81 46.45 11.41 17.30
CA GLY A 81 47.33 11.80 16.21
C GLY A 81 46.72 12.94 15.41
N SER A 82 46.87 14.17 15.89
CA SER A 82 46.36 15.37 15.22
C SER A 82 47.19 15.68 13.96
N SER A 83 46.64 15.38 12.80
CA SER A 83 47.02 16.07 11.56
C SER A 83 45.74 16.40 10.78
N SER A 84 45.52 17.69 10.59
CA SER A 84 44.40 18.27 9.84
C SER A 84 44.42 17.80 8.38
N GLN A 85 43.72 16.72 8.08
CA GLN A 85 43.26 16.37 6.74
C GLN A 85 41.86 16.93 6.54
N ALA A 86 41.60 17.46 5.35
CA ALA A 86 40.29 17.95 4.93
C ALA A 86 39.23 16.90 5.26
N GLY A 87 38.23 17.31 6.05
CA GLY A 87 37.25 16.42 6.68
C GLY A 87 36.57 15.53 5.65
N VAL A 88 36.94 14.25 5.65
CA VAL A 88 36.15 13.21 5.02
C VAL A 88 34.90 13.10 5.90
N GLU A 89 33.82 13.73 5.45
CA GLU A 89 32.51 13.60 6.08
C GLU A 89 32.11 12.14 5.95
N GLU A 90 32.18 11.39 7.06
CA GLU A 90 31.81 9.98 7.08
C GLU A 90 30.39 9.82 6.56
N LYS A 91 30.23 9.02 5.49
CA LYS A 91 28.94 8.78 4.87
C LYS A 91 28.18 7.76 5.71
N ILE A 92 27.26 8.22 6.56
CA ILE A 92 26.47 7.37 7.44
C ILE A 92 25.02 7.22 6.97
N ILE A 93 24.41 6.08 7.29
CA ILE A 93 22.96 5.84 7.15
C ILE A 93 22.33 5.48 8.49
N LEU A 94 21.04 5.79 8.61
CA LEU A 94 20.24 5.52 9.81
C LEU A 94 19.43 4.25 9.63
N VAL A 95 19.69 3.24 10.45
CA VAL A 95 19.04 1.93 10.39
C VAL A 95 18.25 1.70 11.68
N LEU A 96 16.94 1.50 11.57
CA LEU A 96 16.07 1.13 12.69
C LEU A 96 16.23 -0.36 13.00
N ASN A 97 16.71 -0.64 14.19
CA ASN A 97 16.83 -1.99 14.72
C ASN A 97 15.49 -2.41 15.36
N PRO A 98 14.77 -3.41 14.81
CA PRO A 98 13.46 -3.82 15.30
C PRO A 98 13.53 -4.59 16.63
N LEU A 99 14.70 -5.01 17.09
CA LEU A 99 14.85 -5.74 18.36
C LEU A 99 14.74 -4.82 19.57
N ASN A 100 15.25 -3.59 19.46
CA ASN A 100 15.26 -2.57 20.51
C ASN A 100 14.50 -1.29 20.12
N ASN A 101 14.06 -1.17 18.87
CA ASN A 101 13.42 0.01 18.30
C ASN A 101 14.30 1.28 18.35
N GLU A 102 15.63 1.09 18.32
CA GLU A 102 16.60 2.19 18.29
C GLU A 102 17.16 2.37 16.88
N THR A 103 17.49 3.61 16.53
CA THR A 103 18.16 3.94 15.27
C THR A 103 19.66 3.86 15.48
N GLU A 104 20.33 3.06 14.67
CA GLU A 104 21.78 2.86 14.69
C GLU A 104 22.41 3.42 13.41
N GLU A 105 23.60 4.01 13.54
CA GLU A 105 24.35 4.56 12.42
C GLU A 105 25.24 3.48 11.79
N VAL A 106 25.14 3.33 10.47
CA VAL A 106 25.98 2.40 9.71
C VAL A 106 26.79 3.19 8.69
N VAL A 107 28.10 2.95 8.70
CA VAL A 107 29.03 3.62 7.79
C VAL A 107 28.96 2.98 6.41
N LEU A 108 28.85 3.83 5.38
CA LEU A 108 28.92 3.43 3.97
C LEU A 108 30.38 3.35 3.51
N SER A 109 30.60 2.55 2.48
CA SER A 109 31.86 2.50 1.74
C SER A 109 32.11 3.84 1.01
N ASP A 110 33.36 4.09 0.61
CA ASP A 110 33.76 5.35 -0.04
C ASP A 110 32.98 5.64 -1.34
N ASP A 111 32.59 4.57 -2.04
CA ASP A 111 31.78 4.58 -3.27
C ASP A 111 30.28 4.82 -3.02
N ASN A 112 29.88 5.13 -1.78
CA ASN A 112 28.49 5.37 -1.37
C ASN A 112 27.60 4.12 -1.49
N THR A 113 28.18 2.92 -1.40
CA THR A 113 27.46 1.64 -1.24
C THR A 113 27.52 1.16 0.20
N LEU A 114 26.66 0.20 0.56
CA LEU A 114 26.74 -0.50 1.84
C LEU A 114 27.09 -1.96 1.59
N ASP A 115 28.24 -2.40 2.08
CA ASP A 115 28.63 -3.79 2.00
C ASP A 115 27.71 -4.68 2.85
N PHE A 116 27.34 -5.83 2.31
CA PHE A 116 26.54 -6.81 3.06
C PHE A 116 27.27 -7.28 4.32
N SER A 117 28.60 -7.43 4.28
CA SER A 117 29.41 -7.80 5.43
C SER A 117 29.32 -6.77 6.56
N THR A 118 29.29 -5.48 6.23
CA THR A 118 29.11 -4.38 7.18
C THR A 118 27.74 -4.48 7.85
N LEU A 119 26.69 -4.73 7.06
CA LEU A 119 25.33 -4.93 7.61
C LEU A 119 25.24 -6.19 8.48
N ASP A 120 25.80 -7.33 8.06
CA ASP A 120 25.79 -8.60 8.83
C ASP A 120 26.61 -8.48 10.12
N HIS A 121 27.70 -7.70 10.10
CA HIS A 121 28.50 -7.45 11.30
C HIS A 121 27.77 -6.53 12.30
N ALA A 122 27.14 -5.47 11.81
CA ALA A 122 26.34 -4.57 12.64
C ALA A 122 25.09 -5.25 13.20
N PHE A 123 24.41 -6.03 12.36
CA PHE A 123 23.15 -6.71 12.69
C PHE A 123 23.19 -8.18 12.25
N PRO A 124 23.79 -9.07 13.06
CA PRO A 124 23.88 -10.48 12.74
C PRO A 124 22.51 -11.09 12.41
N GLY A 125 22.38 -11.63 11.20
CA GLY A 125 21.14 -12.23 10.70
C GLY A 125 20.20 -11.29 9.95
N ALA A 126 20.50 -9.99 9.88
CA ALA A 126 19.89 -9.11 8.89
C ALA A 126 20.39 -9.50 7.50
N TYR A 127 19.48 -9.53 6.52
CA TYR A 127 19.83 -9.89 5.15
C TYR A 127 19.34 -8.87 4.12
N GLY A 128 18.67 -7.81 4.56
CA GLY A 128 18.18 -6.77 3.68
C GLY A 128 17.84 -5.50 4.44
N LEU A 129 17.69 -4.43 3.68
CA LEU A 129 17.16 -3.15 4.15
C LEU A 129 15.88 -2.85 3.40
N LYS A 130 14.93 -2.23 4.08
CA LYS A 130 13.76 -1.59 3.46
C LYS A 130 13.63 -0.17 3.97
N PHE A 131 13.14 0.77 3.17
CA PHE A 131 12.86 2.13 3.62
C PHE A 131 11.46 2.56 3.22
N THR A 132 10.92 3.52 3.96
CA THR A 132 9.68 4.20 3.57
C THR A 132 10.02 5.26 2.53
N HIS A 133 9.57 5.09 1.30
CA HIS A 133 9.77 6.10 0.26
C HIS A 133 9.04 7.40 0.67
N PRO A 134 9.70 8.57 0.65
CA PRO A 134 9.14 9.78 1.27
C PRO A 134 7.90 10.33 0.55
N ILE A 135 7.76 10.06 -0.75
CA ILE A 135 6.63 10.56 -1.56
C ILE A 135 5.46 9.57 -1.58
N SER A 136 5.74 8.27 -1.63
CA SER A 136 4.70 7.23 -1.77
C SER A 136 4.37 6.53 -0.46
N HIS A 137 5.12 6.79 0.62
CA HIS A 137 5.00 6.14 1.93
C HIS A 137 5.09 4.60 1.91
N ARG A 138 5.53 3.99 0.79
CA ARG A 138 5.68 2.55 0.64
C ARG A 138 6.99 2.05 1.23
N GLN A 139 6.97 0.82 1.77
CA GLN A 139 8.18 0.08 2.08
C GLN A 139 8.81 -0.41 0.77
N GLN A 140 10.03 0.03 0.48
CA GLN A 140 10.82 -0.44 -0.66
C GLN A 140 12.07 -1.15 -0.16
N TYR A 141 12.38 -2.29 -0.76
CA TYR A 141 13.66 -2.96 -0.51
C TYR A 141 14.81 -2.19 -1.18
N VAL A 142 15.93 -2.09 -0.48
CA VAL A 142 17.16 -1.55 -1.07
C VAL A 142 17.73 -2.57 -2.05
N LYS A 143 18.06 -2.11 -3.27
CA LYS A 143 18.59 -2.95 -4.35
C LYS A 143 20.02 -3.39 -4.08
N PHE A 144 20.45 -4.43 -4.78
CA PHE A 144 21.82 -4.94 -4.78
C PHE A 144 22.55 -4.63 -6.09
N ASN A 145 23.88 -4.67 -6.05
CA ASN A 145 24.66 -4.82 -7.28
C ASN A 145 24.43 -6.19 -7.93
N LYS A 146 24.96 -6.37 -9.15
CA LYS A 146 24.80 -7.62 -9.91
C LYS A 146 25.33 -8.85 -9.16
N ASP A 147 26.40 -8.68 -8.40
CA ASP A 147 27.07 -9.74 -7.64
C ASP A 147 26.41 -10.02 -6.28
N LYS A 148 25.41 -9.22 -5.87
CA LYS A 148 24.66 -9.36 -4.61
C LYS A 148 25.56 -9.25 -3.36
N GLU A 149 26.59 -8.43 -3.45
CA GLU A 149 27.58 -8.20 -2.38
C GLU A 149 27.38 -6.87 -1.67
N VAL A 150 26.90 -5.86 -2.39
CA VAL A 150 26.68 -4.51 -1.86
C VAL A 150 25.26 -4.02 -2.14
N PHE A 151 24.72 -3.24 -1.22
CA PHE A 151 23.49 -2.50 -1.40
C PHE A 151 23.77 -1.20 -2.14
N LEU A 152 22.96 -0.94 -3.18
CA LEU A 152 23.04 0.29 -3.96
C LEU A 152 22.20 1.38 -3.29
N ALA A 153 22.69 2.63 -3.39
CA ALA A 153 21.92 3.78 -2.96
C ALA A 153 20.55 3.80 -3.67
N PRO A 154 19.44 4.08 -2.95
CA PRO A 154 18.19 4.40 -3.61
C PRO A 154 18.37 5.55 -4.58
N ASN A 155 17.52 5.67 -5.62
CA ASN A 155 17.62 6.76 -6.59
C ASN A 155 17.58 8.16 -5.96
N SER A 156 16.91 8.29 -4.82
CA SER A 156 16.85 9.53 -4.03
C SER A 156 17.97 9.66 -2.98
N GLY A 157 19.03 8.85 -3.10
CA GLY A 157 20.17 8.78 -2.18
C GLY A 157 19.84 8.19 -0.81
N TRP A 158 20.84 8.11 0.07
CA TRP A 158 20.68 7.62 1.44
C TRP A 158 20.14 8.67 2.41
N LYS A 159 20.43 9.94 2.16
CA LYS A 159 20.17 11.06 3.07
C LYS A 159 18.66 11.20 3.37
N GLY A 160 18.34 11.45 4.64
CA GLY A 160 16.97 11.70 5.10
C GLY A 160 16.06 10.48 5.11
N LYS A 161 16.62 9.27 5.05
CA LYS A 161 15.87 8.02 5.11
C LYS A 161 16.26 7.23 6.35
N THR A 162 15.25 6.61 6.97
CA THR A 162 15.44 5.58 7.99
C THR A 162 15.16 4.24 7.34
N PHE A 163 16.12 3.33 7.41
CA PHE A 163 16.02 1.99 6.85
C PHE A 163 15.63 1.01 7.94
N ASN A 164 14.60 0.21 7.72
CA ASN A 164 14.25 -0.91 8.59
C ASN A 164 15.03 -2.15 8.15
N LEU A 165 15.56 -2.89 9.12
CA LEU A 165 16.18 -4.17 8.88
C LEU A 165 15.17 -5.23 8.45
N VAL A 166 15.62 -6.13 7.58
CA VAL A 166 14.86 -7.31 7.16
C VAL A 166 15.56 -8.54 7.75
N PHE A 167 14.89 -9.18 8.72
CA PHE A 167 15.36 -10.40 9.40
C PHE A 167 14.62 -11.63 8.92
N TYR A 168 15.33 -12.75 8.87
CA TYR A 168 14.81 -14.02 8.33
C TYR A 168 13.66 -14.59 9.18
N SER A 169 13.57 -14.23 10.46
CA SER A 169 12.55 -14.73 11.39
C SER A 169 11.10 -14.40 11.00
N ASN A 170 10.89 -13.40 10.14
CA ASN A 170 9.55 -13.10 9.59
C ASN A 170 9.13 -14.04 8.45
N ILE A 171 10.02 -14.92 7.99
CA ILE A 171 9.79 -15.96 6.98
C ILE A 171 9.96 -17.30 7.70
N LEU A 172 8.91 -17.73 8.39
CA LEU A 172 8.91 -18.93 9.23
C LEU A 172 9.40 -20.19 8.48
N ASN A 173 10.08 -21.06 9.25
CA ASN A 173 10.37 -22.49 9.05
C ASN A 173 11.71 -22.89 8.40
N ASN A 174 12.80 -22.71 9.17
CA ASN A 174 13.87 -23.70 9.45
C ASN A 174 14.65 -24.45 8.35
N SER A 175 14.51 -24.21 7.04
CA SER A 175 15.30 -25.00 6.05
C SER A 175 16.48 -24.30 5.39
N ILE A 176 16.58 -22.97 5.45
CA ILE A 176 17.62 -22.23 4.69
C ILE A 176 18.77 -21.85 5.63
N SER A 177 19.74 -22.75 5.79
CA SER A 177 20.97 -22.48 6.54
C SER A 177 21.99 -21.68 5.73
N ASP A 178 21.90 -21.69 4.40
CA ASP A 178 22.91 -21.09 3.53
C ASP A 178 22.68 -19.58 3.31
N ARG A 179 23.76 -18.81 3.44
CA ARG A 179 23.79 -17.36 3.19
C ARG A 179 23.45 -17.03 1.73
N HIS A 180 23.88 -17.87 0.79
CA HIS A 180 23.63 -17.65 -0.63
C HIS A 180 22.13 -17.76 -0.96
N GLU A 181 21.47 -18.83 -0.50
CA GLU A 181 20.04 -19.04 -0.71
C GLU A 181 19.17 -17.90 -0.13
N ARG A 182 19.57 -17.33 1.01
CA ARG A 182 18.88 -16.17 1.60
C ARG A 182 18.98 -14.92 0.73
N ARG A 183 20.15 -14.67 0.13
CA ARG A 183 20.35 -13.56 -0.81
C ARG A 183 19.52 -13.77 -2.07
N GLU A 184 19.50 -14.98 -2.62
CA GLU A 184 18.67 -15.33 -3.78
C GLU A 184 17.18 -15.13 -3.51
N TYR A 185 16.69 -15.48 -2.32
CA TYR A 185 15.30 -15.23 -1.96
C TYR A 185 14.98 -13.73 -1.95
N LEU A 186 15.78 -12.92 -1.27
CA LEU A 186 15.55 -11.47 -1.23
C LEU A 186 15.61 -10.85 -2.62
N TYR A 187 16.58 -11.28 -3.43
CA TYR A 187 16.71 -10.85 -4.80
C TYR A 187 15.45 -11.18 -5.61
N LYS A 188 14.92 -12.41 -5.50
CA LYS A 188 13.64 -12.78 -6.11
C LYS A 188 12.48 -11.92 -5.60
N GLN A 189 12.48 -11.51 -4.33
CA GLN A 189 11.45 -10.59 -3.82
C GLN A 189 11.60 -9.20 -4.42
N ILE A 190 12.82 -8.68 -4.54
CA ILE A 190 13.12 -7.40 -5.19
C ILE A 190 12.72 -7.43 -6.66
N GLU A 191 13.06 -8.49 -7.41
CA GLU A 191 12.66 -8.68 -8.81
C GLU A 191 11.15 -8.86 -8.99
N LYS A 192 10.50 -9.58 -8.06
CA LYS A 192 9.05 -9.73 -8.03
C LYS A 192 8.32 -8.47 -7.62
N THR A 193 9.02 -7.48 -7.06
CA THR A 193 8.45 -6.17 -6.78
C THR A 193 8.59 -5.36 -8.07
N PRO A 194 7.54 -5.24 -8.91
CA PRO A 194 7.65 -4.74 -10.29
C PRO A 194 7.97 -3.24 -10.38
N PHE A 195 8.33 -2.60 -9.28
CA PHE A 195 8.48 -1.15 -9.15
C PHE A 195 9.96 -0.80 -9.17
N SER A 196 10.49 -0.56 -10.37
CA SER A 196 11.73 0.17 -10.55
C SER A 196 11.55 1.60 -10.01
N ASP A 197 12.52 2.09 -9.23
CA ASP A 197 12.59 3.46 -8.68
C ASP A 197 12.66 4.58 -9.73
N GLU A 198 12.46 4.29 -11.02
CA GLU A 198 12.12 5.35 -11.96
C GLU A 198 10.66 5.76 -11.73
N PRO A 199 10.39 7.04 -11.42
CA PRO A 199 9.07 7.56 -11.06
C PRO A 199 8.00 7.45 -12.18
N ASP A 200 8.31 6.76 -13.28
CA ASP A 200 7.58 6.79 -14.54
C ASP A 200 7.17 5.40 -15.07
N HIS A 201 7.53 4.29 -14.41
CA HIS A 201 7.16 2.97 -14.92
C HIS A 201 5.78 2.52 -14.42
N LEU A 202 4.77 2.79 -15.25
CA LEU A 202 3.49 2.10 -15.19
C LEU A 202 3.71 0.58 -15.36
N PRO A 203 2.85 -0.28 -14.77
CA PRO A 203 2.99 -1.73 -14.83
C PRO A 203 3.18 -2.26 -16.26
N SER A 204 3.95 -3.34 -16.41
CA SER A 204 4.17 -3.94 -17.72
C SER A 204 2.85 -4.43 -18.31
N ILE A 205 2.75 -4.41 -19.64
CA ILE A 205 1.55 -4.90 -20.35
C ILE A 205 1.29 -6.37 -19.99
N GLU A 206 2.34 -7.20 -19.92
CA GLU A 206 2.21 -8.62 -19.56
C GLU A 206 1.68 -8.81 -18.14
N TYR A 207 2.11 -7.98 -17.18
CA TYR A 207 1.54 -8.00 -15.84
C TYR A 207 0.06 -7.61 -15.86
N MET A 208 -0.30 -6.52 -16.56
CA MET A 208 -1.69 -6.06 -16.61
C MET A 208 -2.64 -7.07 -17.28
N LYS A 209 -2.17 -7.79 -18.32
CA LYS A 209 -2.95 -8.86 -18.99
C LYS A 209 -3.42 -9.95 -18.03
N THR A 210 -2.70 -10.20 -16.94
CA THR A 210 -3.10 -11.23 -15.96
C THR A 210 -4.41 -10.89 -15.24
N PHE A 211 -4.81 -9.62 -15.22
CA PHE A 211 -6.05 -9.14 -14.59
C PHE A 211 -7.18 -8.91 -15.58
N LEU A 212 -6.92 -9.09 -16.88
CA LEU A 212 -7.86 -8.78 -17.94
C LEU A 212 -8.42 -10.05 -18.56
N PHE A 213 -9.74 -10.14 -18.60
CA PHE A 213 -10.49 -11.32 -19.04
C PHE A 213 -11.62 -10.88 -19.97
N HIS A 214 -12.22 -11.80 -20.70
CA HIS A 214 -13.32 -11.48 -21.60
C HIS A 214 -14.49 -12.45 -21.47
N ILE A 215 -15.69 -11.96 -21.77
CA ILE A 215 -16.90 -12.74 -21.94
C ILE A 215 -17.19 -12.78 -23.44
N LYS A 216 -17.30 -14.00 -24.00
CA LYS A 216 -17.68 -14.17 -25.40
C LYS A 216 -19.19 -14.06 -25.53
N GLU A 217 -19.64 -13.09 -26.31
CA GLU A 217 -21.04 -12.96 -26.72
C GLU A 217 -21.17 -13.20 -28.23
N GLU A 218 -22.40 -13.36 -28.72
CA GLU A 218 -22.67 -13.81 -30.10
C GLU A 218 -21.94 -13.00 -31.18
N ASN A 219 -21.75 -11.69 -30.97
CA ASN A 219 -21.16 -10.78 -31.96
C ASN A 219 -20.03 -9.91 -31.39
N PHE A 220 -19.64 -10.08 -30.14
CA PHE A 220 -18.74 -9.16 -29.43
C PHE A 220 -18.06 -9.84 -28.23
N ASN A 221 -16.89 -9.35 -27.84
CA ASN A 221 -16.23 -9.77 -26.59
C ASN A 221 -16.27 -8.61 -25.62
N SER A 222 -16.98 -8.74 -24.50
CA SER A 222 -16.93 -7.73 -23.45
C SER A 222 -15.80 -8.01 -22.48
N TRP A 223 -15.17 -6.94 -21.96
CA TRP A 223 -14.09 -7.09 -20.99
C TRP A 223 -14.60 -7.17 -19.56
N VAL A 224 -13.87 -7.95 -18.77
CA VAL A 224 -14.10 -8.09 -17.34
C VAL A 224 -12.74 -8.06 -16.65
N THR A 225 -12.66 -7.35 -15.53
CA THR A 225 -11.43 -7.20 -14.77
C THR A 225 -11.49 -8.09 -13.53
N CYS A 226 -10.42 -8.85 -13.25
CA CYS A 226 -10.28 -9.58 -11.99
C CYS A 226 -9.94 -8.58 -10.87
N VAL A 227 -10.86 -8.45 -9.90
CA VAL A 227 -10.81 -7.48 -8.79
C VAL A 227 -10.83 -8.12 -7.41
N ASP A 228 -10.81 -9.45 -7.35
CA ASP A 228 -10.40 -10.26 -6.19
C ASP A 228 -10.06 -11.68 -6.70
N PRO A 229 -9.29 -12.54 -5.98
CA PRO A 229 -9.05 -13.92 -6.41
C PRO A 229 -10.29 -14.74 -6.75
N HIS A 230 -11.49 -14.31 -6.34
CA HIS A 230 -12.76 -14.94 -6.73
C HIS A 230 -13.76 -14.01 -7.42
N PHE A 231 -13.42 -12.75 -7.69
CA PHE A 231 -14.37 -11.80 -8.27
C PHE A 231 -13.86 -11.13 -9.53
N PHE A 232 -14.78 -10.96 -10.47
CA PHE A 232 -14.61 -10.08 -11.61
C PHE A 232 -15.59 -8.92 -11.54
N ALA A 233 -15.21 -7.78 -12.13
CA ALA A 233 -16.04 -6.59 -12.27
C ALA A 233 -16.13 -6.17 -13.75
N THR A 234 -17.34 -5.79 -14.17
CA THR A 234 -17.62 -5.22 -15.50
C THR A 234 -18.84 -4.29 -15.42
N TYR A 235 -19.24 -3.73 -16.56
CA TYR A 235 -20.33 -2.77 -16.68
C TYR A 235 -21.69 -3.46 -16.91
N LEU A 236 -22.81 -2.75 -16.67
CA LEU A 236 -24.17 -3.27 -16.86
C LEU A 236 -24.78 -2.92 -18.22
N HIS A 237 -24.42 -1.78 -18.81
CA HIS A 237 -25.04 -1.29 -20.03
C HIS A 237 -24.71 -2.15 -21.26
N HIS A 238 -25.28 -1.78 -22.41
CA HIS A 238 -25.22 -2.54 -23.66
C HIS A 238 -25.71 -4.00 -23.50
N THR A 239 -24.88 -4.97 -23.89
CA THR A 239 -25.22 -6.39 -23.97
C THR A 239 -25.42 -7.03 -22.60
N HIS A 240 -24.86 -6.43 -21.56
CA HIS A 240 -24.97 -6.90 -20.18
C HIS A 240 -26.31 -6.56 -19.52
N ARG A 241 -27.17 -5.72 -20.13
CA ARG A 241 -28.50 -5.37 -19.59
C ARG A 241 -29.43 -6.57 -19.41
N LYS A 242 -29.17 -7.65 -20.14
CA LYS A 242 -29.92 -8.92 -20.02
C LYS A 242 -29.55 -9.72 -18.78
N TYR A 243 -28.40 -9.44 -18.15
CA TYR A 243 -27.91 -10.18 -17.01
C TYR A 243 -28.78 -9.94 -15.79
N LYS A 244 -29.01 -11.02 -15.05
CA LYS A 244 -29.74 -11.04 -13.79
C LYS A 244 -28.90 -11.76 -12.75
N ARG A 245 -29.07 -11.35 -11.49
CA ARG A 245 -28.44 -12.04 -10.36
C ARG A 245 -28.75 -13.54 -10.41
N GLY A 246 -27.71 -14.37 -10.28
CA GLY A 246 -27.81 -15.82 -10.41
C GLY A 246 -27.57 -16.37 -11.83
N ASN A 247 -27.46 -15.52 -12.86
CA ASN A 247 -27.07 -15.98 -14.19
C ASN A 247 -25.66 -16.57 -14.18
N SER A 248 -25.47 -17.68 -14.87
CA SER A 248 -24.16 -18.29 -15.11
C SER A 248 -23.51 -17.63 -16.31
N ILE A 249 -22.29 -17.14 -16.14
CA ILE A 249 -21.51 -16.44 -17.16
C ILE A 249 -20.15 -17.11 -17.27
N THR A 250 -19.77 -17.47 -18.49
CA THR A 250 -18.45 -18.04 -18.78
C THR A 250 -17.46 -16.91 -19.06
N VAL A 251 -16.40 -16.83 -18.27
CA VAL A 251 -15.32 -15.85 -18.40
C VAL A 251 -14.07 -16.55 -18.91
N TYR A 252 -13.39 -15.94 -19.88
CA TYR A 252 -12.18 -16.48 -20.51
C TYR A 252 -10.97 -15.63 -20.13
N SER A 253 -9.81 -16.25 -19.93
CA SER A 253 -8.54 -15.53 -19.80
C SER A 253 -8.27 -14.66 -21.02
N TYR A 254 -7.35 -13.69 -20.88
CA TYR A 254 -6.97 -12.78 -21.95
C TYR A 254 -6.69 -13.46 -23.31
N ASP A 255 -5.97 -14.58 -23.28
CA ASP A 255 -5.61 -15.42 -24.43
C ASP A 255 -6.68 -16.44 -24.83
N GLY A 256 -7.76 -16.55 -24.05
CA GLY A 256 -8.86 -17.49 -24.27
C GLY A 256 -8.56 -18.94 -23.91
N THR A 257 -7.41 -19.23 -23.28
CA THR A 257 -6.98 -20.61 -22.98
C THR A 257 -7.61 -21.17 -21.71
N THR A 258 -7.89 -20.31 -20.73
CA THR A 258 -8.44 -20.70 -19.43
C THR A 258 -9.87 -20.21 -19.33
N VAL A 259 -10.75 -21.05 -18.78
CA VAL A 259 -12.19 -20.79 -18.67
C VAL A 259 -12.61 -20.83 -17.22
N TYR A 260 -13.43 -19.87 -16.83
CA TYR A 260 -13.97 -19.72 -15.48
C TYR A 260 -15.49 -19.69 -15.54
N ASP A 261 -16.12 -20.65 -14.86
CA ASP A 261 -17.55 -20.61 -14.61
C ASP A 261 -17.84 -19.64 -13.47
N THR A 262 -18.62 -18.61 -13.77
CA THR A 262 -18.95 -17.55 -12.83
C THR A 262 -20.45 -17.36 -12.70
N VAL A 263 -20.87 -16.72 -11.62
CA VAL A 263 -22.28 -16.36 -11.39
C VAL A 263 -22.37 -14.87 -11.14
N VAL A 264 -23.35 -14.22 -11.78
CA VAL A 264 -23.71 -12.82 -11.50
C VAL A 264 -24.16 -12.71 -10.04
N CYS A 265 -23.32 -12.09 -9.22
CA CYS A 265 -23.45 -12.15 -7.78
C CYS A 265 -24.06 -10.85 -7.22
N PHE A 266 -23.83 -9.75 -7.91
CA PHE A 266 -24.31 -8.41 -7.58
C PHE A 266 -24.46 -7.58 -8.87
N ILE A 267 -25.49 -6.74 -8.91
CA ILE A 267 -25.76 -5.75 -9.96
C ILE A 267 -26.10 -4.45 -9.24
N ASP A 268 -25.48 -3.35 -9.66
CA ASP A 268 -25.81 -1.99 -9.24
C ASP A 268 -26.12 -1.18 -10.49
N GLU A 269 -27.40 -0.87 -10.68
CA GLU A 269 -27.87 -0.16 -11.88
C GLU A 269 -27.45 1.31 -11.88
N GLU A 270 -27.29 1.91 -10.70
CA GLU A 270 -26.89 3.32 -10.55
C GLU A 270 -25.40 3.49 -10.90
N LEU A 271 -24.57 2.54 -10.49
CA LEU A 271 -23.15 2.54 -10.83
C LEU A 271 -22.82 1.88 -12.16
N ASP A 272 -23.82 1.34 -12.84
CA ASP A 272 -23.65 0.57 -14.06
C ASP A 272 -22.64 -0.58 -13.87
N LEU A 273 -22.73 -1.29 -12.74
CA LEU A 273 -21.76 -2.28 -12.29
C LEU A 273 -22.36 -3.68 -12.22
N ILE A 274 -21.57 -4.67 -12.66
CA ILE A 274 -21.81 -6.09 -12.44
C ILE A 274 -20.61 -6.71 -11.75
N LEU A 275 -20.86 -7.46 -10.67
CA LEU A 275 -19.86 -8.36 -10.08
C LEU A 275 -20.18 -9.81 -10.39
N LEU A 276 -19.18 -10.52 -10.89
CA LEU A 276 -19.20 -11.96 -11.10
C LEU A 276 -18.38 -12.65 -10.02
N ASN A 277 -18.86 -13.79 -9.52
CA ASN A 277 -18.15 -14.60 -8.56
C ASN A 277 -17.79 -15.95 -9.18
N SER A 278 -16.51 -16.32 -9.11
CA SER A 278 -16.02 -17.64 -9.51
C SER A 278 -15.86 -18.56 -8.29
N SER A 279 -16.36 -19.80 -8.43
CA SER A 279 -16.14 -20.83 -7.42
C SER A 279 -14.68 -21.30 -7.36
N THR A 280 -13.98 -21.19 -8.49
CA THR A 280 -12.54 -21.47 -8.62
C THR A 280 -11.73 -20.22 -8.31
N LYS A 281 -10.55 -20.40 -7.72
CA LYS A 281 -9.60 -19.30 -7.52
C LYS A 281 -9.01 -18.91 -8.88
N ILE A 282 -9.11 -17.63 -9.22
CA ILE A 282 -8.70 -17.07 -10.52
C ILE A 282 -7.18 -16.87 -10.56
N MET A 283 -6.62 -16.34 -9.48
CA MET A 283 -5.19 -16.01 -9.40
C MET A 283 -4.66 -16.06 -7.98
N ASP A 284 -3.38 -16.40 -7.84
CA ASP A 284 -2.69 -16.45 -6.55
C ASP A 284 -2.24 -15.09 -6.04
N VAL A 285 -1.93 -14.19 -6.97
CA VAL A 285 -1.49 -12.83 -6.68
C VAL A 285 -2.54 -11.87 -7.21
N PHE A 286 -3.14 -11.11 -6.30
CA PHE A 286 -4.13 -10.09 -6.61
C PHE A 286 -3.40 -8.76 -6.90
N PRO A 287 -3.88 -7.88 -7.80
CA PRO A 287 -3.24 -6.61 -8.02
C PRO A 287 -3.28 -5.80 -6.71
N ILE A 288 -2.19 -5.08 -6.49
CA ILE A 288 -2.09 -4.17 -5.36
C ILE A 288 -3.14 -3.08 -5.57
N CYS A 289 -4.13 -3.01 -4.69
CA CYS A 289 -5.07 -1.90 -4.62
C CYS A 289 -4.45 -0.84 -3.73
N GLU A 290 -4.37 0.40 -4.22
CA GLU A 290 -3.91 1.51 -3.40
C GLU A 290 -5.07 2.44 -3.06
N ASP A 291 -5.10 2.89 -1.80
CA ASP A 291 -6.04 3.89 -1.29
C ASP A 291 -5.69 5.32 -1.70
N TYR A 292 -4.57 5.51 -2.38
CA TYR A 292 -4.06 6.83 -2.70
C TYR A 292 -4.50 7.25 -4.10
N THR A 293 -5.62 7.98 -4.15
CA THR A 293 -6.00 8.69 -5.36
C THR A 293 -5.34 10.06 -5.38
N ARG A 294 -4.73 10.43 -6.51
CA ARG A 294 -4.14 11.76 -6.67
C ARG A 294 -4.40 12.32 -8.06
N LYS A 295 -5.06 13.47 -8.12
CA LYS A 295 -5.17 14.25 -9.36
C LYS A 295 -3.79 14.44 -10.01
N GLY A 296 -3.71 14.09 -11.29
CA GLY A 296 -2.49 14.10 -12.08
C GLY A 296 -1.72 12.78 -12.08
N SER A 297 -2.14 11.76 -11.32
CA SER A 297 -1.57 10.40 -11.40
C SER A 297 -1.67 9.90 -12.84
N ARG A 298 -0.57 9.39 -13.37
CA ARG A 298 -0.54 8.78 -14.70
C ARG A 298 -1.32 7.47 -14.66
N LEU A 299 -2.18 7.29 -15.65
CA LEU A 299 -3.01 6.11 -15.80
C LEU A 299 -2.57 5.33 -17.03
N LYS A 300 -2.69 4.01 -16.93
CA LYS A 300 -2.48 3.04 -17.99
C LYS A 300 -3.66 2.10 -18.04
N MET A 301 -4.23 1.95 -19.22
CA MET A 301 -5.30 1.00 -19.49
C MET A 301 -4.84 0.02 -20.52
N ILE A 302 -5.23 -1.23 -20.34
CA ILE A 302 -5.09 -2.27 -21.35
C ILE A 302 -6.47 -2.79 -21.70
N GLY A 303 -6.71 -2.95 -22.99
CA GLY A 303 -7.91 -3.60 -23.49
C GLY A 303 -7.70 -3.99 -24.93
N LYS A 304 -8.78 -3.97 -25.68
CA LYS A 304 -8.72 -4.04 -27.13
C LYS A 304 -9.35 -2.82 -27.75
N SER A 305 -8.83 -2.49 -28.92
CA SER A 305 -9.37 -1.48 -29.80
C SER A 305 -10.75 -1.93 -30.27
N SER A 306 -11.75 -1.06 -30.10
CA SER A 306 -13.11 -1.30 -30.59
C SER A 306 -13.20 -1.39 -32.13
N GLU A 307 -12.21 -0.87 -32.85
CA GLU A 307 -12.21 -0.84 -34.32
C GLU A 307 -11.74 -2.16 -34.95
N ASP A 308 -10.68 -2.76 -34.42
CA ASP A 308 -10.00 -3.91 -35.03
C ASP A 308 -9.78 -5.08 -34.06
N ASN A 309 -10.28 -4.97 -32.83
CA ASN A 309 -10.12 -5.99 -31.79
C ASN A 309 -8.64 -6.38 -31.58
N THR A 310 -7.72 -5.43 -31.79
CA THR A 310 -6.30 -5.63 -31.47
C THR A 310 -6.02 -5.19 -30.03
N PRO A 311 -5.10 -5.86 -29.32
CA PRO A 311 -4.60 -5.38 -28.04
C PRO A 311 -4.14 -3.93 -28.11
N CYS A 312 -4.75 -3.06 -27.31
CA CYS A 312 -4.36 -1.66 -27.22
C CYS A 312 -3.97 -1.30 -25.79
N CYS A 313 -3.04 -0.35 -25.68
CA CYS A 313 -2.64 0.24 -24.43
C CYS A 313 -2.86 1.74 -24.54
N VAL A 314 -3.65 2.28 -23.63
CA VAL A 314 -3.96 3.71 -23.59
C VAL A 314 -3.38 4.33 -22.33
N TYR A 315 -2.84 5.52 -22.52
CA TYR A 315 -2.24 6.32 -21.46
C TYR A 315 -3.13 7.51 -21.17
N GLY A 316 -3.03 8.01 -19.95
CA GLY A 316 -3.76 9.17 -19.53
C GLY A 316 -3.34 9.63 -18.15
N TYR A 317 -4.20 10.43 -17.53
CA TYR A 317 -4.01 10.87 -16.16
C TYR A 317 -5.34 11.04 -15.44
N LEU A 318 -5.32 10.91 -14.12
CA LEU A 318 -6.47 11.21 -13.30
C LEU A 318 -6.73 12.72 -13.32
N TYR A 319 -7.88 13.11 -13.86
CA TYR A 319 -8.30 14.51 -13.95
C TYR A 319 -9.08 14.97 -12.72
N LYS A 320 -9.96 14.12 -12.18
CA LYS A 320 -10.81 14.41 -11.02
C LYS A 320 -11.07 13.16 -10.20
N GLU A 321 -11.07 13.28 -8.88
CA GLU A 321 -11.28 12.15 -7.96
C GLU A 321 -12.77 11.85 -7.71
N GLU A 322 -13.65 12.85 -7.82
CA GLU A 322 -15.08 12.69 -7.57
C GLU A 322 -15.92 13.43 -8.62
N ILE A 323 -16.87 12.72 -9.24
CA ILE A 323 -18.05 13.35 -9.83
C ILE A 323 -19.18 13.23 -8.82
N ILE A 324 -19.34 14.26 -7.99
CA ILE A 324 -20.67 14.57 -7.44
C ILE A 324 -21.27 15.59 -8.41
N ARG A 325 -22.36 15.23 -9.08
CA ARG A 325 -23.23 16.23 -9.70
C ARG A 325 -24.63 16.10 -9.13
N GLU A 326 -24.86 16.90 -8.10
CA GLU A 326 -26.22 17.27 -7.70
C GLU A 326 -27.06 17.73 -8.91
N PRO A 327 -28.39 17.48 -8.89
CA PRO A 327 -29.15 16.93 -7.76
C PRO A 327 -29.29 15.39 -7.79
N GLU A 328 -28.70 14.71 -8.77
CA GLU A 328 -28.79 13.26 -8.97
C GLU A 328 -27.38 12.69 -8.91
N GLU A 329 -26.91 12.36 -7.70
CA GLU A 329 -25.54 11.90 -7.44
C GLU A 329 -25.24 10.61 -8.23
N TYR A 330 -24.64 10.75 -9.42
CA TYR A 330 -23.91 9.65 -10.03
C TYR A 330 -22.75 9.30 -9.10
N GLY A 331 -22.58 8.02 -8.80
CA GLY A 331 -21.82 7.53 -7.66
C GLY A 331 -20.32 7.84 -7.66
N PRO A 332 -19.52 7.09 -6.87
CA PRO A 332 -18.13 7.45 -6.54
C PRO A 332 -17.17 7.21 -7.71
N PHE A 333 -17.33 7.96 -8.81
CA PHE A 333 -16.52 7.85 -10.00
C PHE A 333 -15.35 8.83 -9.99
N MET A 334 -14.20 8.29 -10.40
CA MET A 334 -13.05 9.08 -10.82
C MET A 334 -13.16 9.41 -12.31
N VAL A 335 -12.57 10.55 -12.71
CA VAL A 335 -12.48 10.96 -14.11
C VAL A 335 -11.03 10.88 -14.56
N GLY A 336 -10.74 9.96 -15.47
CA GLY A 336 -9.48 9.93 -16.19
C GLY A 336 -9.57 10.72 -17.50
N LYS A 337 -8.50 11.41 -17.89
CA LYS A 337 -8.32 11.92 -19.25
C LYS A 337 -7.37 11.02 -20.00
N MET A 338 -7.87 10.35 -21.04
CA MET A 338 -7.16 9.35 -21.82
C MET A 338 -6.81 9.88 -23.21
N ASP A 339 -5.68 9.46 -23.75
CA ASP A 339 -5.18 9.90 -25.06
C ASP A 339 -6.00 9.34 -26.24
N ASN A 340 -6.78 8.27 -26.02
CA ASN A 340 -7.62 7.65 -27.05
C ASN A 340 -8.85 6.93 -26.44
N ILE A 341 -9.97 6.90 -27.17
CA ILE A 341 -11.22 6.20 -26.81
C ILE A 341 -11.20 4.71 -27.13
N SER A 342 -10.20 4.22 -27.86
CA SER A 342 -10.27 2.87 -28.44
C SER A 342 -10.42 1.73 -27.43
N VAL A 343 -10.26 1.96 -26.12
CA VAL A 343 -10.43 0.92 -25.10
C VAL A 343 -11.90 0.72 -24.75
N GLU A 344 -12.32 -0.55 -24.78
CA GLU A 344 -13.65 -0.97 -24.33
C GLU A 344 -13.87 -0.87 -22.82
N TYR A 345 -15.13 -0.78 -22.42
CA TYR A 345 -15.56 -0.75 -21.02
C TYR A 345 -15.27 -2.08 -20.31
N GLY A 346 -15.21 -2.05 -18.98
CA GLY A 346 -14.89 -3.20 -18.13
C GLY A 346 -13.39 -3.51 -18.03
N THR A 347 -12.55 -2.69 -18.67
CA THR A 347 -11.10 -2.81 -18.66
C THR A 347 -10.47 -2.26 -17.38
N ALA A 348 -9.33 -2.85 -17.03
CA ALA A 348 -8.59 -2.51 -15.83
C ALA A 348 -7.81 -1.21 -16.03
N VAL A 349 -7.91 -0.30 -15.07
CA VAL A 349 -7.14 0.95 -15.04
C VAL A 349 -6.06 0.83 -13.99
N PHE A 350 -4.81 1.02 -14.39
CA PHE A 350 -3.65 0.97 -13.51
C PHE A 350 -2.98 2.33 -13.41
N ASP A 351 -2.27 2.55 -12.33
CA ASP A 351 -1.25 3.58 -12.21
C ASP A 351 0.09 2.93 -11.84
N MET A 352 1.09 3.72 -11.45
CA MET A 352 2.39 3.20 -11.01
C MET A 352 2.32 2.39 -9.71
N HIS A 353 1.15 2.32 -9.08
CA HIS A 353 0.96 1.75 -7.77
C HIS A 353 0.17 0.44 -7.78
N GLY A 354 -0.65 0.21 -8.80
CA GLY A 354 -1.32 -1.05 -9.04
C GLY A 354 -2.68 -0.86 -9.73
N LEU A 355 -3.66 -1.69 -9.39
CA LEU A 355 -5.00 -1.57 -9.95
C LEU A 355 -5.70 -0.40 -9.26
N TYR A 356 -6.04 0.59 -10.07
CA TYR A 356 -6.64 1.85 -9.65
C TYR A 356 -8.17 1.75 -9.65
N GLY A 357 -8.73 1.08 -10.65
CA GLY A 357 -10.16 0.87 -10.78
C GLY A 357 -10.53 0.16 -12.08
N VAL A 358 -11.82 0.18 -12.39
CA VAL A 358 -12.37 -0.38 -13.64
C VAL A 358 -12.97 0.75 -14.45
N TYR A 359 -12.65 0.82 -15.73
CA TYR A 359 -13.24 1.78 -16.65
C TYR A 359 -14.67 1.36 -16.99
N ILE A 360 -15.66 2.13 -16.58
CA ILE A 360 -17.08 1.74 -16.70
C ILE A 360 -17.75 2.39 -17.90
N ALA A 361 -17.58 3.70 -18.09
CA ALA A 361 -18.26 4.41 -19.16
C ALA A 361 -17.57 5.73 -19.50
N MET A 362 -18.05 6.41 -20.54
CA MET A 362 -17.80 7.84 -20.73
C MET A 362 -18.86 8.67 -19.97
N PRO A 363 -18.56 9.90 -19.54
CA PRO A 363 -19.52 10.78 -18.87
C PRO A 363 -20.83 10.99 -19.65
N GLU A 364 -20.77 10.97 -20.98
CA GLU A 364 -21.93 11.12 -21.88
C GLU A 364 -22.92 9.97 -21.76
N THR A 365 -22.46 8.75 -21.44
CA THR A 365 -23.31 7.56 -21.27
C THR A 365 -24.36 7.75 -20.17
N PHE A 366 -24.04 8.57 -19.16
CA PHE A 366 -24.94 8.89 -18.05
C PHE A 366 -25.74 10.18 -18.25
N GLY A 367 -25.74 10.76 -19.46
CA GLY A 367 -26.44 12.04 -19.70
C GLY A 367 -25.86 13.23 -18.90
N CYS A 368 -24.70 13.05 -18.26
CA CYS A 368 -24.09 14.01 -17.34
C CYS A 368 -23.46 15.22 -18.04
N TYR A 369 -23.32 15.17 -19.37
CA TYR A 369 -22.76 16.24 -20.19
C TYR A 369 -23.77 16.71 -21.23
N ARG A 370 -24.40 17.87 -20.94
CA ARG A 370 -25.02 18.70 -21.97
C ARG A 370 -23.91 19.43 -22.73
N GLU A 371 -23.75 19.07 -24.00
CA GLU A 371 -23.12 19.85 -25.07
C GLU A 371 -22.05 20.87 -24.63
N GLN A 372 -20.79 20.42 -24.55
CA GLN A 372 -19.65 21.32 -24.70
C GLN A 372 -18.69 20.76 -25.75
N ASN A 373 -18.82 21.24 -26.99
CA ASN A 373 -17.78 21.37 -28.02
C ASN A 373 -16.53 20.47 -27.89
N HIS A 374 -16.69 19.14 -28.02
CA HIS A 374 -15.57 18.18 -28.03
C HIS A 374 -14.80 18.10 -29.35
N ALA A 375 -15.13 18.92 -30.35
CA ALA A 375 -14.50 18.82 -31.67
C ALA A 375 -12.98 19.08 -31.68
N ASN A 376 -12.37 19.59 -30.60
CA ASN A 376 -10.95 19.98 -30.57
C ASN A 376 -10.13 19.44 -29.37
N SER A 377 -10.71 18.67 -28.44
CA SER A 377 -9.91 18.12 -27.33
C SER A 377 -9.27 16.79 -27.72
N LYS A 378 -7.93 16.74 -27.75
CA LYS A 378 -7.14 15.51 -28.00
C LYS A 378 -7.28 14.41 -26.94
N HIS A 379 -8.02 14.67 -25.86
CA HIS A 379 -8.18 13.74 -24.75
C HIS A 379 -9.66 13.50 -24.48
N PHE A 380 -9.95 12.27 -24.05
CA PHE A 380 -11.29 11.80 -23.75
C PHE A 380 -11.46 11.61 -22.25
N GLU A 381 -12.62 11.99 -21.73
CA GLU A 381 -12.94 11.80 -20.32
C GLU A 381 -13.56 10.41 -20.13
N GLY A 382 -13.05 9.66 -19.17
CA GLY A 382 -13.50 8.32 -18.85
C GLY A 382 -13.85 8.18 -17.37
N LEU A 383 -14.98 7.53 -17.08
CA LEU A 383 -15.43 7.22 -15.73
C LEU A 383 -14.79 5.93 -15.25
N ILE A 384 -14.10 6.02 -14.12
CA ILE A 384 -13.38 4.92 -13.50
C ILE A 384 -14.02 4.68 -12.15
N LEU A 385 -14.54 3.47 -11.93
CA LEU A 385 -15.01 3.05 -10.62
C LEU A 385 -13.80 2.62 -9.79
N PRO A 386 -13.48 3.29 -8.67
CA PRO A 386 -12.34 2.97 -7.85
C PRO A 386 -12.41 1.55 -7.31
N VAL A 387 -11.26 0.88 -7.24
CA VAL A 387 -11.22 -0.49 -6.71
C VAL A 387 -11.71 -0.57 -5.26
N LYS A 388 -11.48 0.48 -4.46
CA LYS A 388 -11.98 0.60 -3.08
C LYS A 388 -13.50 0.48 -2.99
N GLU A 389 -14.22 1.06 -3.96
CA GLU A 389 -15.68 0.97 -4.01
C GLU A 389 -16.10 -0.46 -4.34
N LEU A 390 -15.41 -1.12 -5.27
CA LEU A 390 -15.62 -2.55 -5.56
C LEU A 390 -15.41 -3.42 -4.32
N GLU A 391 -14.43 -3.12 -3.47
CA GLU A 391 -14.21 -3.85 -2.21
C GLU A 391 -15.40 -3.75 -1.25
N ILE A 392 -16.06 -2.58 -1.18
CA ILE A 392 -17.27 -2.40 -0.37
C ILE A 392 -18.39 -3.30 -0.89
N TYR A 393 -18.57 -3.39 -2.21
CA TYR A 393 -19.60 -4.24 -2.82
C TYR A 393 -19.32 -5.74 -2.66
N MET A 394 -18.08 -6.17 -2.87
CA MET A 394 -17.66 -7.54 -2.62
C MET A 394 -17.87 -7.93 -1.14
N THR A 395 -17.52 -7.03 -0.23
CA THR A 395 -17.74 -7.19 1.22
C THR A 395 -19.23 -7.37 1.55
N LYS A 396 -20.09 -6.50 1.03
CA LYS A 396 -21.55 -6.58 1.22
C LYS A 396 -22.09 -7.93 0.73
N TYR A 397 -21.59 -8.43 -0.40
CA TYR A 397 -21.98 -9.72 -0.94
C TYR A 397 -21.52 -10.89 -0.05
N LEU A 398 -20.24 -10.90 0.36
CA LEU A 398 -19.67 -11.95 1.20
C LEU A 398 -20.38 -12.04 2.57
N TYR A 399 -20.71 -10.89 3.15
CA TYR A 399 -21.48 -10.79 4.39
C TYR A 399 -22.86 -11.45 4.26
N LYS A 400 -23.60 -11.14 3.18
CA LYS A 400 -24.91 -11.75 2.91
C LYS A 400 -24.85 -13.28 2.73
N LYS A 401 -23.72 -13.83 2.29
CA LYS A 401 -23.51 -15.28 2.15
C LYS A 401 -23.12 -15.98 3.46
N GLY A 402 -23.03 -15.27 4.58
CA GLY A 402 -22.65 -15.85 5.87
C GLY A 402 -21.20 -16.34 5.92
N ARG A 403 -20.32 -15.83 5.03
CA ARG A 403 -18.89 -16.16 5.08
C ARG A 403 -18.19 -15.27 6.13
N ASN A 404 -17.34 -15.92 6.95
CA ASN A 404 -16.71 -15.40 8.18
C ASN A 404 -16.10 -14.00 8.09
N GLN A 405 -16.31 -13.21 9.15
CA GLN A 405 -15.82 -11.84 9.38
C GLN A 405 -14.27 -11.72 9.46
N SER A 406 -13.54 -12.83 9.57
CA SER A 406 -12.11 -12.87 9.89
C SER A 406 -11.21 -12.29 8.78
N PHE A 407 -11.62 -12.43 7.51
CA PHE A 407 -10.92 -11.82 6.38
C PHE A 407 -11.11 -10.29 6.33
N LEU A 408 -12.26 -9.83 6.84
CA LEU A 408 -12.75 -8.45 6.77
C LEU A 408 -12.01 -7.50 7.70
N LEU A 409 -11.69 -7.96 8.92
CA LEU A 409 -11.09 -7.13 9.95
C LEU A 409 -9.60 -6.87 9.72
N ILE A 410 -8.92 -7.73 8.96
CA ILE A 410 -7.48 -7.64 8.71
C ILE A 410 -7.19 -6.60 7.62
N ARG A 411 -7.99 -6.55 6.54
CA ARG A 411 -7.76 -5.60 5.43
C ARG A 411 -8.08 -4.15 5.82
N LEU A 412 -9.24 -3.91 6.43
CA LEU A 412 -9.64 -2.57 6.89
C LEU A 412 -8.71 -1.99 7.97
N LYS A 413 -8.08 -2.84 8.79
CA LYS A 413 -7.07 -2.41 9.78
C LYS A 413 -5.70 -2.09 9.18
N LEU A 414 -5.31 -2.72 8.07
CA LEU A 414 -4.00 -2.50 7.45
C LEU A 414 -3.98 -1.25 6.55
N CYS A 415 -5.13 -0.80 6.07
CA CYS A 415 -5.26 0.37 5.19
C CYS A 415 -5.49 1.71 5.92
N SER A 416 -5.74 1.71 7.24
CA SER A 416 -5.83 2.94 8.03
C SER A 416 -4.77 2.96 9.13
N PRO A 417 -3.67 3.73 9.00
CA PRO A 417 -2.73 3.95 10.08
C PRO A 417 -3.29 4.85 11.18
N GLN A 418 -4.49 5.40 11.02
CA GLN A 418 -5.09 6.26 12.03
C GLN A 418 -5.78 5.41 13.10
N SER A 419 -5.14 5.40 14.27
CA SER A 419 -5.59 4.80 15.52
C SER A 419 -7.02 5.18 15.86
N ILE A 420 -7.99 4.36 15.46
CA ILE A 420 -9.32 4.37 16.07
C ILE A 420 -9.21 3.54 17.35
N SER A 421 -8.94 4.19 18.48
CA SER A 421 -9.15 3.59 19.79
C SER A 421 -10.66 3.54 20.06
N ALA A 422 -11.33 2.50 19.55
CA ALA A 422 -12.68 2.20 19.99
C ALA A 422 -12.59 1.46 21.32
N THR A 423 -12.77 2.19 22.43
CA THR A 423 -13.04 1.62 23.75
C THR A 423 -14.40 0.92 23.67
N VAL A 424 -14.39 -0.41 23.62
CA VAL A 424 -15.60 -1.22 23.77
C VAL A 424 -15.95 -1.23 25.25
N THR A 425 -16.97 -0.48 25.65
CA THR A 425 -17.62 -0.64 26.95
C THR A 425 -18.51 -1.89 26.91
N PRO A 426 -18.39 -2.82 27.87
CA PRO A 426 -19.27 -3.98 27.94
C PRO A 426 -20.56 -3.54 28.61
N ASN A 427 -21.61 -3.27 27.83
CA ASN A 427 -22.96 -3.30 28.37
C ASN A 427 -23.52 -4.72 28.19
N SER A 428 -23.72 -5.34 29.35
CA SER A 428 -24.52 -6.53 29.59
C SER A 428 -25.88 -6.41 28.93
N ASP A 429 -26.18 -7.31 28.00
CA ASP A 429 -27.43 -8.06 27.89
C ASP A 429 -27.38 -8.90 26.61
N ILE A 430 -26.70 -10.05 26.69
CA ILE A 430 -26.86 -11.14 25.73
C ILE A 430 -27.35 -12.33 26.53
N ALA A 431 -28.64 -12.63 26.37
CA ALA A 431 -29.25 -13.85 26.86
C ALA A 431 -28.54 -15.06 26.23
N LEU A 432 -27.97 -15.91 27.09
CA LEU A 432 -27.45 -17.22 26.74
C LEU A 432 -28.61 -18.10 26.24
N ILE A 433 -28.57 -18.50 24.97
CA ILE A 433 -29.37 -19.61 24.46
C ILE A 433 -28.53 -20.88 24.67
N PRO A 434 -29.01 -21.90 25.41
CA PRO A 434 -28.24 -23.10 25.66
C PRO A 434 -28.24 -24.03 24.44
N ASN A 435 -27.07 -24.63 24.22
CA ASN A 435 -26.80 -25.71 23.28
C ASN A 435 -27.79 -26.88 23.43
N THR A 436 -28.25 -27.42 22.31
CA THR A 436 -28.56 -28.85 22.22
C THR A 436 -28.01 -29.42 20.92
N PHE A 437 -27.02 -30.29 21.10
CA PHE A 437 -26.62 -31.33 20.16
C PHE A 437 -27.82 -32.22 19.84
N ALA A 438 -28.03 -32.52 18.56
CA ALA A 438 -28.64 -33.77 18.15
C ALA A 438 -27.88 -34.30 16.94
N SER A 439 -27.09 -35.34 17.18
CA SER A 439 -26.70 -36.30 16.16
C SER A 439 -27.95 -36.88 15.50
N LEU A 440 -27.91 -37.16 14.21
CA LEU A 440 -28.50 -38.38 13.65
C LEU A 440 -27.93 -38.67 12.26
N LYS A 441 -27.92 -39.97 11.98
CA LYS A 441 -27.36 -40.70 10.84
C LYS A 441 -27.91 -40.28 9.49
#